data_AF-A0A7L4PI62-F1
#
_entry.id   AF-A0A7L4PI62-F1
#
_cell.length_a   1.000
_cell.length_b   1.000
_cell.length_c   1.000
_cell.angle_alpha   90.00
_cell.angle_beta   90.00
_cell.angle_gamma   90.00
#
_symmetry.space_group_name_H-M   'P 1'
#
loop_
_entity.id
_entity.type
_entity.pdbx_description
1 polymer ?
#
loop_
_entity_poly.entity_id
_entity_poly.type
_entity_poly.pdbx_seq_one_letter_code
_entity_poly.pdbx_strand_id
1 'polypeptide(L)'
;MNKIDVLGNTLRSMIQERGILARCELLQRIYEAVRDADLDAGERAELEKLVGKRLAPGVFGNILSGSPIFPDFPRLDSFMQIQGRVFHFARSGNYQKEDFQKAYSDFLQSREELLALVRENLSDLLEEFLEKAGYSLVEKDSRGMLFSSKDGRKLTGLIYPRIGMVALDQCLECAGEHPEECVVVVPHEEGLPPFVKFYSDHADSFEEEGIQVWVANMEEGSIDPFIGFTTDMDIYSQFKNPKLAAMVRSTWKK
;
A
#
# COMPACT_ATOMS: atom_id res chain seq x y z
N MET A 1 -16.40 -7.18 24.38
CA MET A 1 -15.28 -6.23 24.31
C MET A 1 -15.39 -5.55 22.96
N ASN A 2 -15.35 -4.22 22.89
CA ASN A 2 -15.45 -3.49 21.62
C ASN A 2 -14.25 -3.88 20.72
N LYS A 3 -14.47 -4.26 19.45
CA LYS A 3 -13.38 -4.67 18.56
C LYS A 3 -12.40 -3.52 18.25
N ILE A 4 -12.84 -2.26 18.39
CA ILE A 4 -11.96 -1.07 18.32
C ILE A 4 -10.95 -1.06 19.49
N ASP A 5 -11.39 -1.43 20.69
CA ASP A 5 -10.48 -1.54 21.85
C ASP A 5 -9.48 -2.68 21.67
N VAL A 6 -9.93 -3.80 21.07
CA VAL A 6 -9.07 -4.94 20.71
C VAL A 6 -7.98 -4.47 19.73
N LEU A 7 -8.37 -3.80 18.65
CA LEU A 7 -7.45 -3.22 17.66
C LEU A 7 -6.40 -2.31 18.32
N GLY A 8 -6.86 -1.38 19.18
CA GLY A 8 -5.96 -0.50 19.91
C GLY A 8 -4.98 -1.25 20.81
N ASN A 9 -5.42 -2.31 21.48
CA ASN A 9 -4.56 -3.15 22.32
C ASN A 9 -3.55 -3.97 21.51
N THR A 10 -3.96 -4.53 20.38
CA THR A 10 -3.08 -5.27 19.45
C THR A 10 -1.94 -4.37 18.97
N LEU A 11 -2.28 -3.19 18.43
CA LEU A 11 -1.30 -2.23 17.92
C LEU A 11 -0.37 -1.71 19.02
N ARG A 12 -0.91 -1.45 20.22
CA ARG A 12 -0.12 -1.02 21.38
C ARG A 12 0.90 -2.08 21.79
N SER A 13 0.46 -3.34 21.88
CA SER A 13 1.32 -4.46 22.30
C SER A 13 2.48 -4.65 21.31
N MET A 14 2.17 -4.63 20.02
CA MET A 14 3.16 -4.69 18.94
C MET A 14 4.21 -3.56 19.06
N ILE A 15 3.77 -2.31 19.26
CA ILE A 15 4.70 -1.17 19.38
C ILE A 15 5.54 -1.27 20.65
N GLN A 16 4.95 -1.69 21.76
CA GLN A 16 5.68 -1.87 23.02
C GLN A 16 6.73 -2.97 22.93
N GLU A 17 6.42 -4.09 22.25
CA GLU A 17 7.36 -5.18 22.03
C GLU A 17 8.53 -4.76 21.13
N ARG A 18 8.23 -4.04 20.05
CA ARG A 18 9.24 -3.65 19.05
C ARG A 18 10.06 -2.45 19.49
N GLY A 19 9.45 -1.47 20.17
CA GLY A 19 10.07 -0.24 20.67
C GLY A 19 10.46 0.77 19.58
N ILE A 20 11.18 0.32 18.56
CA ILE A 20 11.61 1.10 17.38
C ILE A 20 11.17 0.32 16.14
N LEU A 21 10.41 0.96 15.24
CA LEU A 21 9.77 0.30 14.10
C LEU A 21 10.05 1.02 12.80
N ALA A 22 10.28 0.29 11.71
CA ALA A 22 10.32 0.89 10.38
C ALA A 22 8.93 1.44 10.02
N ARG A 23 8.89 2.62 9.39
CA ARG A 23 7.63 3.28 8.99
C ARG A 23 6.79 2.38 8.09
N CYS A 24 7.42 1.71 7.13
CA CYS A 24 6.76 0.78 6.23
C CYS A 24 6.23 -0.46 6.96
N GLU A 25 6.97 -1.01 7.93
CA GLU A 25 6.49 -2.11 8.78
C GLU A 25 5.27 -1.70 9.59
N LEU A 26 5.32 -0.54 10.24
CA LEU A 26 4.18 0.00 11.00
C LEU A 26 2.93 0.11 10.14
N LEU A 27 3.08 0.63 8.92
CA LEU A 27 1.98 0.74 7.96
C LEU A 27 1.37 -0.64 7.64
N GLN A 28 2.20 -1.62 7.28
CA GLN A 28 1.69 -2.94 6.89
C GLN A 28 0.99 -3.66 8.05
N ARG A 29 1.56 -3.59 9.25
CA ARG A 29 0.96 -4.22 10.44
C ARG A 29 -0.33 -3.52 10.89
N ILE A 30 -0.48 -2.22 10.62
CA ILE A 30 -1.76 -1.51 10.86
C ILE A 30 -2.84 -1.99 9.90
N TYR A 31 -2.51 -2.15 8.62
CA TYR A 31 -3.45 -2.71 7.64
C TYR A 31 -3.91 -4.11 8.05
N GLU A 32 -2.97 -4.99 8.39
CA GLU A 32 -3.25 -6.33 8.90
C GLU A 32 -4.16 -6.28 10.13
N ALA A 33 -3.82 -5.49 11.16
CA ALA A 33 -4.61 -5.40 12.38
C ALA A 33 -6.02 -4.86 12.14
N VAL A 34 -6.20 -3.88 11.25
CA VAL A 34 -7.52 -3.34 10.90
C VAL A 34 -8.38 -4.38 10.19
N ARG A 35 -7.79 -5.16 9.29
CA ARG A 35 -8.47 -6.26 8.60
C ARG A 35 -8.87 -7.38 9.56
N ASP A 36 -7.94 -7.80 10.42
CA ASP A 36 -8.14 -8.89 11.38
C ASP A 36 -9.10 -8.51 12.52
N ALA A 37 -9.31 -7.22 12.76
CA ALA A 37 -10.30 -6.74 13.72
C ALA A 37 -11.74 -7.11 13.30
N ASP A 38 -11.99 -7.38 12.01
CA ASP A 38 -13.28 -7.82 11.48
C ASP A 38 -14.43 -6.92 11.96
N LEU A 39 -14.24 -5.59 11.91
CA LEU A 39 -15.18 -4.63 12.48
C LEU A 39 -16.56 -4.76 11.81
N ASP A 40 -17.62 -4.79 12.61
CA ASP A 40 -18.97 -4.73 12.07
C ASP A 40 -19.29 -3.33 11.49
N ALA A 41 -20.44 -3.19 10.82
CA ALA A 41 -20.81 -1.92 10.18
C ALA A 41 -20.93 -0.74 11.19
N GLY A 42 -21.34 -1.02 12.43
CA GLY A 42 -21.45 -0.02 13.49
C GLY A 42 -20.08 0.42 14.00
N GLU A 43 -19.21 -0.55 14.31
CA GLU A 43 -17.83 -0.33 14.76
C GLU A 43 -16.99 0.37 13.67
N ARG A 44 -17.15 -0.05 12.41
CA ARG A 44 -16.53 0.61 11.25
C ARG A 44 -16.96 2.07 11.18
N ALA A 45 -18.26 2.35 11.25
CA ALA A 45 -18.75 3.73 11.20
C ALA A 45 -18.30 4.58 12.41
N GLU A 46 -18.08 3.97 13.58
CA GLU A 46 -17.51 4.65 14.74
C GLU A 46 -16.03 5.01 14.49
N LEU A 47 -15.22 4.04 14.05
CA LEU A 47 -13.80 4.28 13.77
C LEU A 47 -13.61 5.28 12.62
N GLU A 48 -14.45 5.21 11.58
CA GLU A 48 -14.44 6.17 10.47
C GLU A 48 -14.63 7.63 10.92
N LYS A 49 -15.39 7.89 11.99
CA LYS A 49 -15.54 9.25 12.55
C LYS A 49 -14.26 9.76 13.19
N LEU A 50 -13.41 8.86 13.68
CA LEU A 50 -12.17 9.19 14.38
C LEU A 50 -11.00 9.36 13.40
N VAL A 51 -10.92 8.50 12.37
CA VAL A 51 -9.75 8.41 11.50
C VAL A 51 -10.03 8.68 10.02
N GLY A 52 -11.30 8.84 9.65
CA GLY A 52 -11.75 9.02 8.28
C GLY A 52 -12.17 7.71 7.59
N LYS A 53 -12.67 7.82 6.35
CA LYS A 53 -13.27 6.70 5.60
C LYS A 53 -12.33 5.53 5.30
N ARG A 54 -11.03 5.79 5.26
CA ARG A 54 -10.00 4.79 4.97
C ARG A 54 -9.34 4.42 6.29
N LEU A 55 -9.81 3.33 6.89
CA LEU A 55 -9.49 2.99 8.27
C LEU A 55 -7.99 2.82 8.52
N ALA A 56 -7.30 1.94 7.80
CA ALA A 56 -5.87 1.69 8.01
C ALA A 56 -4.98 2.93 7.73
N PRO A 57 -5.14 3.65 6.60
CA PRO A 57 -4.48 4.94 6.38
C PRO A 57 -4.75 5.96 7.49
N GLY A 58 -6.01 6.05 7.92
CA GLY A 58 -6.44 6.96 8.98
C GLY A 58 -5.80 6.63 10.33
N VAL A 59 -5.80 5.35 10.72
CA VAL A 59 -5.15 4.86 11.95
C VAL A 59 -3.66 5.15 11.90
N PHE A 60 -3.00 4.86 10.78
CA PHE A 60 -1.57 5.15 10.59
C PHE A 60 -1.27 6.65 10.71
N GLY A 61 -2.00 7.50 10.00
CA GLY A 61 -1.84 8.95 10.07
C GLY A 61 -2.11 9.49 11.48
N ASN A 62 -3.11 8.96 12.17
CA ASN A 62 -3.42 9.35 13.54
C ASN A 62 -2.32 8.94 14.54
N ILE A 63 -1.80 7.71 14.48
CA ILE A 63 -0.69 7.26 15.32
C ILE A 63 0.54 8.17 15.15
N LEU A 64 0.85 8.53 13.91
CA LEU A 64 2.00 9.37 13.58
C LEU A 64 1.78 10.87 13.81
N SER A 65 0.54 11.31 14.03
CA SER A 65 0.22 12.70 14.38
C SER A 65 0.73 13.12 15.77
N GLY A 66 1.12 12.15 16.61
CA GLY A 66 1.49 12.36 18.01
C GLY A 66 0.29 12.47 18.96
N SER A 67 -0.94 12.32 18.46
CA SER A 67 -2.19 12.26 19.25
C SER A 67 -3.01 11.01 18.91
N PRO A 68 -2.57 9.81 19.36
CA PRO A 68 -3.26 8.56 19.05
C PRO A 68 -4.69 8.54 19.62
N ILE A 69 -5.64 8.01 18.84
CA ILE A 69 -7.03 7.83 19.26
C ILE A 69 -7.20 6.73 20.32
N PHE A 70 -6.25 5.79 20.38
CA PHE A 70 -6.30 4.69 21.34
C PHE A 70 -5.76 5.13 22.71
N PRO A 71 -6.45 4.79 23.82
CA PRO A 71 -5.98 5.12 25.16
C PRO A 71 -4.61 4.53 25.49
N ASP A 72 -3.79 5.26 26.25
CA ASP A 72 -2.43 4.90 26.68
C ASP A 72 -1.51 4.34 25.58
N PHE A 73 -1.69 4.83 24.36
CA PHE A 73 -0.87 4.44 23.22
C PHE A 73 0.51 5.14 23.26
N PRO A 74 1.63 4.43 23.01
CA PRO A 74 2.95 5.05 22.92
C PRO A 74 2.99 6.16 21.87
N ARG A 75 3.53 7.32 22.23
CA ARG A 75 3.66 8.45 21.30
C ARG A 75 4.90 8.27 20.43
N LEU A 76 4.71 7.86 19.17
CA LEU A 76 5.77 7.73 18.18
C LEU A 76 6.18 9.10 17.57
N ASP A 77 6.62 10.01 18.44
CA ASP A 77 6.88 11.43 18.15
C ASP A 77 8.32 11.73 17.67
N SER A 78 9.13 10.70 17.50
CA SER A 78 10.53 10.81 17.10
C SER A 78 10.83 9.81 15.98
N PHE A 79 11.75 10.21 15.09
CA PHE A 79 12.16 9.37 13.97
C PHE A 79 13.65 9.54 13.68
N MET A 80 14.23 8.54 13.02
CA MET A 80 15.57 8.64 12.44
C MET A 80 15.67 7.83 11.15
N GLN A 81 16.69 8.11 10.35
CA GLN A 81 17.00 7.34 9.15
C GLN A 81 18.11 6.33 9.43
N ILE A 82 17.86 5.06 9.08
CA ILE A 82 18.83 3.96 9.18
C ILE A 82 18.87 3.29 7.81
N GLN A 83 20.03 3.37 7.13
CA GLN A 83 20.24 2.77 5.80
C GLN A 83 19.14 3.13 4.77
N GLY A 84 18.70 4.38 4.78
CA GLY A 84 17.68 4.90 3.84
C GLY A 84 16.23 4.57 4.20
N ARG A 85 15.97 3.96 5.37
CA ARG A 85 14.64 3.67 5.91
C ARG A 85 14.31 4.60 7.06
N VAL A 86 13.05 5.02 7.19
CA VAL A 86 12.59 5.81 8.35
C VAL A 86 12.15 4.87 9.47
N PHE A 87 12.70 5.06 10.67
CA PHE A 87 12.30 4.35 11.88
C PHE A 87 11.66 5.31 12.88
N HIS A 88 10.52 4.92 13.45
CA HIS A 88 9.76 5.67 14.45
C HIS A 88 9.91 5.04 15.84
N PHE A 89 9.93 5.89 16.87
CA PHE A 89 10.07 5.50 18.27
C PHE A 89 9.52 6.59 19.20
N ALA A 90 9.32 6.25 20.48
CA ALA A 90 8.82 7.21 21.47
C ALA A 90 9.96 7.98 22.13
N ARG A 91 9.99 9.31 22.10
CA ARG A 91 11.09 10.12 22.67
C ARG A 91 11.45 9.79 24.12
N SER A 92 10.48 9.37 24.90
CA SER A 92 10.66 9.02 26.31
C SER A 92 11.43 7.71 26.54
N GLY A 93 11.74 6.94 25.49
CA GLY A 93 12.53 5.72 25.59
C GLY A 93 14.02 6.00 25.80
N ASN A 94 14.67 5.20 26.65
CA ASN A 94 16.11 5.28 26.92
C ASN A 94 16.92 4.46 25.89
N TYR A 95 16.76 4.77 24.60
CA TYR A 95 17.39 3.99 23.52
C TYR A 95 18.90 4.24 23.41
N GLN A 96 19.64 3.16 23.19
CA GLN A 96 21.06 3.14 22.87
C GLN A 96 21.27 2.75 21.40
N LYS A 97 22.51 2.84 20.93
CA LYS A 97 22.87 2.51 19.54
C LYS A 97 22.51 1.06 19.18
N GLU A 98 22.65 0.16 20.13
CA GLU A 98 22.37 -1.27 20.00
C GLU A 98 20.88 -1.53 19.72
N ASP A 99 19.98 -0.71 20.28
CA ASP A 99 18.54 -0.84 20.06
C ASP A 99 18.18 -0.55 18.59
N PHE A 100 18.80 0.46 17.99
CA PHE A 100 18.60 0.79 16.58
C PHE A 100 19.18 -0.27 15.64
N GLN A 101 20.30 -0.89 16.01
CA GLN A 101 20.87 -2.01 15.26
C GLN A 101 19.97 -3.24 15.33
N LYS A 102 19.42 -3.53 16.52
CA LYS A 102 18.45 -4.60 16.72
C LYS A 102 17.19 -4.34 15.88
N ALA A 103 16.61 -3.15 15.95
CA ALA A 103 15.43 -2.79 15.18
C ALA A 103 15.63 -2.97 13.67
N TYR A 104 16.80 -2.59 13.14
CA TYR A 104 17.14 -2.82 11.74
C TYR A 104 17.28 -4.32 11.41
N SER A 105 17.90 -5.11 12.29
CA SER A 105 17.98 -6.58 12.13
C SER A 105 16.61 -7.24 12.16
N ASP A 106 15.74 -6.85 13.09
CA ASP A 106 14.37 -7.40 13.23
C ASP A 106 13.53 -7.08 11.99
N PHE A 107 13.67 -5.87 11.45
CA PHE A 107 13.08 -5.48 10.17
C PHE A 107 13.57 -6.37 9.01
N LEU A 108 14.88 -6.62 8.92
CA LEU A 108 15.44 -7.51 7.88
C LEU A 108 14.93 -8.95 8.01
N GLN A 109 14.79 -9.46 9.25
CA GLN A 109 14.23 -10.79 9.50
C GLN A 109 12.75 -10.88 9.12
N SER A 110 12.00 -9.79 9.30
CA SER A 110 10.56 -9.71 8.97
C SER A 110 10.31 -9.45 7.48
N ARG A 111 11.34 -9.34 6.64
CA ARG A 111 11.20 -8.83 5.27
C ARG A 111 10.26 -9.67 4.40
N GLU A 112 10.36 -11.00 4.43
CA GLU A 112 9.50 -11.85 3.59
C GLU A 112 8.04 -11.83 4.05
N GLU A 113 7.81 -11.85 5.37
CA GLU A 113 6.47 -11.63 5.97
C GLU A 113 5.91 -10.27 5.53
N LEU A 114 6.70 -9.21 5.60
CA LEU A 114 6.28 -7.87 5.18
C LEU A 114 5.96 -7.81 3.69
N LEU A 115 6.72 -8.50 2.82
CA LEU A 115 6.41 -8.56 1.39
C LEU A 115 5.07 -9.28 1.14
N ALA A 116 4.75 -10.32 1.92
CA ALA A 116 3.44 -10.97 1.86
C ALA A 116 2.32 -10.01 2.30
N LEU A 117 2.50 -9.32 3.43
CA LEU A 117 1.54 -8.33 3.92
C LEU A 117 1.32 -7.20 2.90
N VAL A 118 2.38 -6.67 2.27
CA VAL A 118 2.24 -5.67 1.21
C VAL A 118 1.36 -6.20 0.07
N ARG A 119 1.55 -7.45 -0.37
CA ARG A 119 0.72 -8.01 -1.45
C ARG A 119 -0.74 -8.08 -1.05
N GLU A 120 -1.04 -8.55 0.15
CA GLU A 120 -2.41 -8.64 0.61
C GLU A 120 -3.04 -7.25 0.76
N ASN A 121 -2.34 -6.32 1.41
CA ASN A 121 -2.81 -4.95 1.63
C ASN A 121 -3.04 -4.19 0.31
N LEU A 122 -2.20 -4.41 -0.70
CA LEU A 122 -2.41 -3.87 -2.05
C LEU A 122 -3.60 -4.50 -2.76
N SER A 123 -3.82 -5.81 -2.55
CA SER A 123 -4.99 -6.50 -3.11
C SER A 123 -6.28 -5.92 -2.56
N ASP A 124 -6.35 -5.76 -1.23
CA ASP A 124 -7.51 -5.21 -0.53
C ASP A 124 -7.76 -3.75 -0.99
N LEU A 125 -6.70 -2.96 -1.13
CA LEU A 125 -6.79 -1.59 -1.63
C LEU A 125 -7.25 -1.51 -3.09
N LEU A 126 -6.79 -2.41 -3.96
CA LEU A 126 -7.20 -2.48 -5.36
C LEU A 126 -8.68 -2.87 -5.47
N GLU A 127 -9.12 -3.85 -4.68
CA GLU A 127 -10.52 -4.27 -4.63
C GLU A 127 -11.43 -3.12 -4.21
N GLU A 128 -11.10 -2.42 -3.12
CA GLU A 128 -11.85 -1.24 -2.68
C GLU A 128 -11.83 -0.08 -3.68
N PHE A 129 -10.78 0.02 -4.50
CA PHE A 129 -10.65 1.04 -5.54
C PHE A 129 -11.55 0.71 -6.73
N LEU A 130 -11.53 -0.54 -7.20
CA LEU A 130 -12.29 -1.01 -8.34
C LEU A 130 -13.79 -1.17 -8.02
N GLU A 131 -14.15 -1.53 -6.78
CA GLU A 131 -15.54 -1.57 -6.33
C GLU A 131 -16.20 -0.19 -6.50
N LYS A 132 -15.50 0.89 -6.15
CA LYS A 132 -15.98 2.26 -6.34
C LYS A 132 -16.11 2.65 -7.81
N ALA A 133 -15.33 2.03 -8.69
CA ALA A 133 -15.47 2.15 -10.14
C ALA A 133 -16.55 1.22 -10.74
N GLY A 134 -17.28 0.46 -9.91
CA GLY A 134 -18.37 -0.42 -10.37
C GLY A 134 -17.93 -1.81 -10.83
N TYR A 135 -16.70 -2.20 -10.49
CA TYR A 135 -16.17 -3.55 -10.75
C TYR A 135 -16.38 -4.46 -9.53
N SER A 136 -16.45 -5.77 -9.77
CA SER A 136 -16.49 -6.78 -8.73
C SER A 136 -15.42 -7.83 -8.98
N LEU A 137 -14.80 -8.32 -7.90
CA LEU A 137 -13.82 -9.40 -7.96
C LEU A 137 -14.51 -10.70 -8.40
N VAL A 138 -13.98 -11.33 -9.44
CA VAL A 138 -14.46 -12.60 -10.00
C VAL A 138 -13.58 -13.76 -9.54
N GLU A 139 -12.26 -13.57 -9.60
CA GLU A 139 -11.27 -14.59 -9.24
C GLU A 139 -10.03 -13.93 -8.64
N LYS A 140 -9.44 -14.59 -7.63
CA LYS A 140 -8.17 -14.20 -7.02
C LYS A 140 -7.32 -15.46 -6.86
N ASP A 141 -6.22 -15.52 -7.58
CA ASP A 141 -5.28 -16.65 -7.55
C ASP A 141 -3.83 -16.16 -7.44
N SER A 142 -2.87 -17.08 -7.60
CA SER A 142 -1.45 -16.74 -7.56
C SER A 142 -0.97 -15.90 -8.75
N ARG A 143 -1.75 -15.83 -9.84
CA ARG A 143 -1.45 -15.09 -11.08
C ARG A 143 -2.01 -13.67 -11.04
N GLY A 144 -3.05 -13.40 -10.25
CA GLY A 144 -3.57 -12.05 -10.05
C GLY A 144 -5.01 -12.02 -9.57
N MET A 145 -5.65 -10.88 -9.83
CA MET A 145 -7.04 -10.60 -9.48
C MET A 145 -7.82 -10.24 -10.73
N LEU A 146 -8.84 -11.03 -11.07
CA LEU A 146 -9.72 -10.77 -12.21
C LEU A 146 -10.97 -10.04 -11.73
N PHE A 147 -11.25 -8.89 -12.32
CA PHE A 147 -12.43 -8.08 -12.05
C PHE A 147 -13.34 -7.99 -13.27
N SER A 148 -14.64 -7.81 -13.02
CA SER A 148 -15.61 -7.54 -14.07
C SER A 148 -16.60 -6.45 -13.66
N SER A 149 -16.94 -5.57 -14.60
CA SER A 149 -18.01 -4.59 -14.45
C SER A 149 -19.36 -5.18 -14.87
N LYS A 150 -20.47 -4.51 -14.49
CA LYS A 150 -21.82 -4.89 -14.92
C LYS A 150 -22.01 -4.87 -16.45
N ASP A 151 -21.24 -4.06 -17.15
CA ASP A 151 -21.29 -3.93 -18.62
C ASP A 151 -20.40 -4.95 -19.34
N GLY A 152 -19.78 -5.87 -18.59
CA GLY A 152 -18.96 -6.96 -19.13
C GLY A 152 -17.49 -6.61 -19.37
N ARG A 153 -17.06 -5.36 -19.12
CA ARG A 153 -15.63 -4.99 -19.13
C ARG A 153 -14.87 -5.83 -18.10
N LYS A 154 -13.66 -6.27 -18.44
CA LYS A 154 -12.78 -7.02 -17.55
C LYS A 154 -11.52 -6.22 -17.25
N LEU A 155 -10.89 -6.54 -16.14
CA LEU A 155 -9.59 -5.99 -15.75
C LEU A 155 -8.83 -7.02 -14.93
N THR A 156 -7.58 -7.28 -15.28
CA THR A 156 -6.66 -8.14 -14.53
C THR A 156 -5.70 -7.27 -13.73
N GLY A 157 -5.73 -7.40 -12.41
CA GLY A 157 -4.78 -6.74 -11.49
C GLY A 157 -3.65 -7.68 -11.07
N LEU A 158 -2.41 -7.28 -11.35
CA LEU A 158 -1.20 -8.00 -10.94
C LEU A 158 -0.53 -7.26 -9.79
N ILE A 159 -0.39 -7.92 -8.63
CA ILE A 159 0.13 -7.28 -7.42
C ILE A 159 1.63 -7.57 -7.24
N TYR A 160 2.44 -6.52 -7.23
CA TYR A 160 3.88 -6.61 -6.94
C TYR A 160 4.22 -5.77 -5.71
N PRO A 161 4.85 -6.34 -4.67
CA PRO A 161 5.09 -5.62 -3.42
C PRO A 161 6.21 -4.58 -3.52
N ARG A 162 6.90 -4.49 -4.66
CA ARG A 162 7.92 -3.49 -5.00
C ARG A 162 7.99 -3.32 -6.50
N ILE A 163 8.30 -2.11 -6.97
CA ILE A 163 8.41 -1.88 -8.41
C ILE A 163 9.59 -2.64 -9.04
N GLY A 164 10.69 -2.78 -8.30
CA GLY A 164 11.86 -3.54 -8.77
C GLY A 164 11.65 -5.06 -8.88
N MET A 165 10.46 -5.58 -8.57
CA MET A 165 10.09 -6.98 -8.77
C MET A 165 9.19 -7.20 -10.00
N VAL A 166 8.74 -6.12 -10.64
CA VAL A 166 7.88 -6.19 -11.82
C VAL A 166 8.70 -6.71 -13.00
N ALA A 167 8.15 -7.69 -13.71
CA ALA A 167 8.79 -8.35 -14.86
C ALA A 167 7.78 -8.43 -16.02
N LEU A 168 8.13 -7.81 -17.16
CA LEU A 168 7.21 -7.65 -18.30
C LEU A 168 6.77 -9.00 -18.89
N ASP A 169 7.68 -9.95 -19.01
CA ASP A 169 7.42 -11.30 -19.51
C ASP A 169 6.34 -12.02 -18.69
N GLN A 170 6.44 -11.95 -17.36
CA GLN A 170 5.43 -12.51 -16.45
C GLN A 170 4.11 -11.76 -16.54
N CYS A 171 4.15 -10.44 -16.72
CA CYS A 171 2.94 -9.63 -16.87
C CYS A 171 2.19 -9.98 -18.16
N LEU A 172 2.91 -10.16 -19.28
CA LEU A 172 2.36 -10.58 -20.56
C LEU A 172 1.75 -11.99 -20.48
N GLU A 173 2.46 -12.93 -19.84
CA GLU A 173 1.94 -14.29 -19.62
C GLU A 173 0.62 -14.26 -18.84
N CYS A 174 0.53 -13.43 -17.80
CA CYS A 174 -0.69 -13.30 -17.00
C CYS A 174 -1.80 -12.52 -17.72
N ALA A 175 -1.46 -11.55 -18.57
CA ALA A 175 -2.41 -10.75 -19.33
C ALA A 175 -3.08 -11.54 -20.47
N GLY A 176 -2.37 -12.52 -21.04
CA GLY A 176 -2.87 -13.34 -22.14
C GLY A 176 -3.16 -12.51 -23.39
N GLU A 177 -4.38 -12.61 -23.92
CA GLU A 177 -4.79 -11.96 -25.17
C GLU A 177 -5.21 -10.49 -25.01
N HIS A 178 -5.34 -10.00 -23.77
CA HIS A 178 -5.80 -8.63 -23.47
C HIS A 178 -4.83 -7.83 -22.56
N PRO A 179 -3.57 -7.58 -22.99
CA PRO A 179 -2.63 -6.72 -22.28
C PRO A 179 -3.16 -5.33 -21.87
N GLU A 180 -4.03 -4.74 -22.69
CA GLU A 180 -4.67 -3.45 -22.44
C GLU A 180 -5.65 -3.46 -21.26
N GLU A 181 -6.17 -4.64 -20.91
CA GLU A 181 -7.02 -4.89 -19.74
C GLU A 181 -6.19 -5.38 -18.53
N CYS A 182 -4.86 -5.25 -18.59
CA CYS A 182 -3.95 -5.65 -17.51
C CYS A 182 -3.34 -4.43 -16.82
N VAL A 183 -3.34 -4.46 -15.50
CA VAL A 183 -2.71 -3.46 -14.65
C VAL A 183 -1.80 -4.10 -13.62
N VAL A 184 -0.56 -3.62 -13.56
CA VAL A 184 0.38 -3.89 -12.48
C VAL A 184 0.17 -2.86 -11.37
N VAL A 185 -0.01 -3.32 -10.14
CA VAL A 185 -0.13 -2.45 -8.95
C VAL A 185 1.07 -2.66 -8.04
N VAL A 186 1.74 -1.55 -7.72
CA VAL A 186 2.91 -1.49 -6.84
C VAL A 186 2.70 -0.47 -5.74
N PRO A 187 3.33 -0.61 -4.56
CA PRO A 187 3.22 0.40 -3.52
C PRO A 187 4.12 1.59 -3.85
N HIS A 188 3.75 2.76 -3.34
CA HIS A 188 4.67 3.89 -3.22
C HIS A 188 5.87 3.50 -2.35
N GLU A 189 7.08 3.90 -2.74
CA GLU A 189 8.32 3.62 -1.98
C GLU A 189 8.89 4.93 -1.39
N GLU A 190 9.63 4.83 -0.28
CA GLU A 190 10.26 5.99 0.38
C GLU A 190 11.28 6.73 -0.51
N GLY A 191 11.78 6.08 -1.56
CA GLY A 191 12.77 6.62 -2.48
C GLY A 191 12.33 6.54 -3.94
N LEU A 192 12.69 7.57 -4.70
CA LEU A 192 12.48 7.63 -6.16
C LEU A 192 13.37 6.71 -7.01
N PRO A 193 14.63 6.36 -6.64
CA PRO A 193 15.53 5.65 -7.55
C PRO A 193 14.98 4.34 -8.16
N PRO A 194 14.25 3.48 -7.43
CA PRO A 194 13.63 2.28 -8.01
C PRO A 194 12.63 2.61 -9.13
N PHE A 195 11.81 3.64 -8.95
CA PHE A 195 10.85 4.10 -9.94
C PHE A 195 11.53 4.71 -11.17
N VAL A 196 12.56 5.54 -10.96
CA VAL A 196 13.33 6.13 -12.08
C VAL A 196 14.02 5.04 -12.89
N LYS A 197 14.64 4.06 -12.21
CA LYS A 197 15.29 2.93 -12.86
C LYS A 197 14.28 2.11 -13.67
N PHE A 198 13.17 1.71 -13.06
CA PHE A 198 12.12 0.96 -13.75
C PHE A 198 11.58 1.72 -14.96
N TYR A 199 11.32 3.02 -14.81
CA TYR A 199 10.84 3.85 -15.91
C TYR A 199 11.83 3.90 -17.07
N SER A 200 13.10 4.17 -16.77
CA SER A 200 14.17 4.23 -17.78
C SER A 200 14.37 2.90 -18.51
N ASP A 201 14.23 1.78 -17.81
CA ASP A 201 14.53 0.46 -18.35
C ASP A 201 13.33 -0.17 -19.10
N HIS A 202 12.09 0.17 -18.70
CA HIS A 202 10.91 -0.60 -19.09
C HIS A 202 9.70 0.22 -19.55
N ALA A 203 9.65 1.54 -19.34
CA ALA A 203 8.41 2.31 -19.59
C ALA A 203 7.93 2.22 -21.04
N ASP A 204 8.83 2.35 -22.01
CA ASP A 204 8.45 2.28 -23.43
C ASP A 204 7.90 0.90 -23.80
N SER A 205 8.49 -0.19 -23.30
CA SER A 205 8.00 -1.54 -23.55
C SER A 205 6.63 -1.80 -22.91
N PHE A 206 6.38 -1.31 -21.69
CA PHE A 206 5.05 -1.40 -21.08
C PHE A 206 4.01 -0.57 -21.85
N GLU A 207 4.36 0.65 -22.31
CA GLU A 207 3.47 1.48 -23.14
C GLU A 207 3.15 0.81 -24.49
N GLU A 208 4.13 0.18 -25.14
CA GLU A 208 3.97 -0.51 -26.42
C GLU A 208 3.08 -1.76 -26.32
N GLU A 209 3.24 -2.53 -25.25
CA GLU A 209 2.42 -3.72 -24.98
C GLU A 209 1.05 -3.37 -24.38
N GLY A 210 0.78 -2.10 -24.05
CA GLY A 210 -0.50 -1.67 -23.48
C GLY A 210 -0.72 -2.00 -22.01
N ILE A 211 0.27 -2.57 -21.31
CA ILE A 211 0.18 -2.90 -19.88
C ILE A 211 0.36 -1.63 -19.04
N GLN A 212 -0.60 -1.39 -18.15
CA GLN A 212 -0.57 -0.23 -17.26
C GLN A 212 0.19 -0.53 -15.97
N VAL A 213 0.83 0.47 -15.38
CA VAL A 213 1.41 0.39 -14.04
C VAL A 213 0.80 1.47 -13.17
N TRP A 214 0.14 1.07 -12.09
CA TRP A 214 -0.44 1.97 -11.09
C TRP A 214 0.32 1.90 -9.77
N VAL A 215 0.41 3.04 -9.10
CA VAL A 215 1.12 3.21 -7.83
C VAL A 215 0.11 3.47 -6.73
N ALA A 216 0.14 2.62 -5.71
CA ALA A 216 -0.69 2.72 -4.53
C ALA A 216 0.03 3.49 -3.43
N ASN A 217 -0.50 4.66 -3.07
CA ASN A 217 -0.12 5.32 -1.83
C ASN A 217 -0.94 4.76 -0.67
N MET A 218 -0.42 3.73 -0.01
CA MET A 218 -1.08 3.08 1.15
C MET A 218 -1.13 3.97 2.40
N GLU A 219 -0.29 5.00 2.53
CA GLU A 219 -0.42 5.95 3.66
C GLU A 219 -1.66 6.84 3.51
N GLU A 220 -2.10 7.06 2.27
CA GLU A 220 -3.30 7.85 1.94
C GLU A 220 -4.48 6.96 1.50
N GLY A 221 -4.22 5.68 1.23
CA GLY A 221 -5.12 4.69 0.62
C GLY A 221 -5.59 5.07 -0.78
N SER A 222 -4.76 5.70 -1.61
CA SER A 222 -5.08 6.04 -3.01
C SER A 222 -4.26 5.21 -3.99
N ILE A 223 -4.75 5.13 -5.22
CA ILE A 223 -4.03 4.56 -6.37
C ILE A 223 -3.99 5.64 -7.46
N ASP A 224 -2.88 5.71 -8.20
CA ASP A 224 -2.67 6.65 -9.30
C ASP A 224 -1.89 5.99 -10.45
N PRO A 225 -2.12 6.42 -11.72
CA PRO A 225 -1.42 5.86 -12.86
C PRO A 225 0.03 6.35 -12.89
N PHE A 226 0.97 5.45 -13.13
CA PHE A 226 2.39 5.74 -13.30
C PHE A 226 2.88 5.54 -14.74
N ILE A 227 2.52 4.41 -15.36
CA ILE A 227 2.71 4.14 -16.79
C ILE A 227 1.37 3.76 -17.41
N GLY A 228 1.11 4.27 -18.61
CA GLY A 228 -0.15 4.07 -19.32
C GLY A 228 -1.31 4.87 -18.73
N PHE A 229 -2.46 4.78 -19.40
CA PHE A 229 -3.71 5.40 -18.96
C PHE A 229 -4.86 4.46 -19.30
N THR A 230 -5.87 4.45 -18.45
CA THR A 230 -7.14 3.78 -18.75
C THR A 230 -8.03 4.68 -19.61
N THR A 231 -8.75 4.07 -20.55
CA THR A 231 -9.86 4.71 -21.28
C THR A 231 -11.19 4.59 -20.54
N ASP A 232 -11.21 3.79 -19.47
CA ASP A 232 -12.35 3.61 -18.60
C ASP A 232 -12.55 4.84 -17.69
N MET A 233 -13.60 5.61 -17.94
CA MET A 233 -13.88 6.83 -17.20
C MET A 233 -14.33 6.57 -15.75
N ASP A 234 -14.90 5.40 -15.45
CA ASP A 234 -15.31 5.04 -14.10
C ASP A 234 -14.06 4.82 -13.25
N ILE A 235 -13.08 4.05 -13.77
CA ILE A 235 -11.76 3.88 -13.14
C ILE A 235 -11.01 5.22 -13.06
N TYR A 236 -10.97 5.97 -14.16
CA TYR A 236 -10.25 7.25 -14.25
C TYR A 236 -10.69 8.22 -13.15
N SER A 237 -12.00 8.26 -12.85
CA SER A 237 -12.57 9.13 -11.83
C SER A 237 -12.18 8.78 -10.39
N GLN A 238 -11.69 7.56 -10.15
CA GLN A 238 -11.26 7.11 -8.82
C GLN A 238 -9.80 7.45 -8.49
N PHE A 239 -8.96 7.72 -9.49
CA PHE A 239 -7.58 8.14 -9.25
C PHE A 239 -7.53 9.46 -8.48
N LYS A 240 -6.57 9.58 -7.56
CA LYS A 240 -6.36 10.82 -6.80
C LYS A 240 -5.75 11.92 -7.68
N ASN A 241 -4.85 11.52 -8.58
CA ASN A 241 -4.12 12.33 -9.53
C ASN A 241 -4.00 11.58 -10.88
N PRO A 242 -5.06 11.56 -11.69
CA PRO A 242 -5.08 10.84 -12.96
C PRO A 242 -4.06 11.36 -14.01
N LYS A 243 -3.45 12.53 -13.78
CA LYS A 243 -2.44 13.12 -14.66
C LYS A 243 -1.00 12.69 -14.31
N LEU A 244 -0.82 11.88 -13.27
CA LEU A 244 0.50 11.51 -12.76
C LEU A 244 1.39 10.88 -13.84
N ALA A 245 0.90 9.87 -14.57
CA ALA A 245 1.64 9.25 -15.66
C ALA A 245 2.10 10.26 -16.73
N ALA A 246 1.27 11.26 -17.08
CA ALA A 246 1.63 12.30 -18.05
C ALA A 246 2.75 13.20 -17.52
N MET A 247 2.68 13.57 -16.24
CA MET A 247 3.70 14.37 -15.58
C MET A 247 5.04 13.62 -15.51
N VAL A 248 5.01 12.34 -15.10
CA VAL A 248 6.18 11.46 -15.06
C VAL A 248 6.83 11.37 -16.43
N ARG A 249 6.03 11.05 -17.46
CA ARG A 249 6.50 10.98 -18.85
C ARG A 249 7.17 12.27 -19.33
N SER A 250 6.60 13.43 -19.02
CA SER A 250 7.18 14.72 -19.40
C SER A 250 8.47 15.08 -18.66
N THR A 251 8.69 14.48 -17.48
CA THR A 251 9.81 14.81 -16.58
C THR A 251 10.99 13.87 -16.77
N TRP A 252 10.71 12.57 -16.95
CA TRP A 252 11.74 11.51 -16.93
C TRP A 252 12.11 10.96 -18.31
N LYS A 253 11.39 11.33 -19.39
CA LYS A 253 11.86 11.12 -20.79
C LYS A 253 12.88 12.19 -21.26
N LYS A 254 13.36 13.06 -20.37
CA LYS A 254 14.38 14.09 -20.67
C LYS A 254 15.75 13.61 -20.27
#